data_AF-A0A4R1WT56-F1
#
_entry.id   AF-A0A4R1WT56-F1
#
_cell.length_a   1.000
_cell.length_b   1.000
_cell.length_c   1.000
_cell.angle_alpha   90.00
_cell.angle_beta   90.00
_cell.angle_gamma   90.00
#
_symmetry.space_group_name_H-M   'P 1'
#
loop_
_entity.id
_entity.type
_entity.pdbx_description
1 polymer ?
#
loop_
_entity_poly.entity_id
_entity_poly.type
_entity_poly.pdbx_seq_one_letter_code
_entity_poly.pdbx_strand_id
1 'polypeptide(L)' 'MGYVEIRMAARADGPKMQPTELVTKVYDAVETGEYEVIADELTAQVKAALSGPVEALYPELRDTRAPLVAVEE' A
#
# COMPACT_ATOMS: atom_id res chain seq x y z
N MET A 1 -7.21 -1.52 0.46
CA MET A 1 -7.70 -1.64 -0.92
C MET A 1 -7.17 -0.45 -1.70
N GLY A 2 -6.97 -0.59 -3.00
CA GLY A 2 -6.77 0.52 -3.93
C GLY A 2 -8.10 1.22 -4.25
N TYR A 3 -8.18 1.84 -5.43
CA TYR A 3 -9.39 2.55 -5.85
C TYR A 3 -10.55 1.60 -6.17
N VAL A 4 -11.76 2.10 -5.92
CA VAL A 4 -13.04 1.42 -6.20
C VAL A 4 -13.82 2.28 -7.20
N GLU A 5 -14.55 1.64 -8.12
CA GLU A 5 -15.36 2.33 -9.14
C GLU A 5 -16.62 2.95 -8.52
N ILE A 6 -16.44 4.10 -7.87
CA ILE A 6 -17.49 4.90 -7.23
C ILE A 6 -17.26 6.39 -7.48
N ARG A 7 -18.32 7.20 -7.27
CA ARG A 7 -18.26 8.66 -7.50
C ARG A 7 -17.12 9.36 -6.76
N MET A 8 -16.73 8.87 -5.58
CA MET A 8 -15.60 9.41 -4.80
C MET A 8 -14.27 9.33 -5.58
N ALA A 9 -14.04 8.24 -6.33
CA ALA A 9 -12.83 8.00 -7.10
C ALA A 9 -13.02 8.25 -8.61
N ALA A 10 -14.05 9.01 -9.01
CA ALA A 10 -14.40 9.20 -10.42
C ALA A 10 -13.24 9.79 -11.26
N ARG A 11 -12.40 10.64 -10.64
CA ARG A 11 -11.24 11.28 -11.28
C ARG A 11 -9.91 10.61 -10.98
N ALA A 12 -9.91 9.51 -10.23
CA ALA A 12 -8.70 8.73 -10.05
C ALA A 12 -8.41 7.97 -11.34
N ASP A 13 -7.15 7.98 -11.78
CA ASP A 13 -6.69 7.19 -12.91
C ASP A 13 -6.21 5.81 -12.46
N GLY A 14 -6.08 4.89 -13.41
CA GLY A 14 -5.60 3.53 -13.17
C GLY A 14 -6.71 2.53 -12.84
N PRO A 15 -6.34 1.29 -12.47
CA PRO A 15 -7.28 0.22 -12.23
C PRO A 15 -8.16 0.51 -11.01
N LYS A 16 -9.46 0.20 -11.14
CA LYS A 16 -10.46 0.36 -10.08
C LYS A 16 -11.21 -0.96 -9.89
N MET A 17 -11.32 -1.38 -8.63
CA MET A 17 -12.10 -2.56 -8.23
C MET A 17 -13.60 -2.28 -8.37
N GLN A 18 -14.38 -3.30 -8.71
CA GLN A 18 -15.83 -3.14 -8.72
C GLN A 18 -16.38 -3.08 -7.29
N PRO A 19 -17.36 -2.21 -6.99
CA PRO A 19 -17.93 -2.10 -5.65
C PRO A 19 -18.48 -3.43 -5.11
N THR A 20 -19.07 -4.25 -5.98
CA THR A 20 -19.61 -5.55 -5.60
C THR A 20 -18.53 -6.51 -5.12
N GLU A 21 -17.35 -6.52 -5.73
CA GLU A 21 -16.21 -7.35 -5.31
C GLU A 21 -15.70 -6.97 -3.92
N LEU A 22 -15.62 -5.66 -3.65
CA LEU A 22 -15.22 -5.17 -2.34
C LEU A 22 -16.25 -5.57 -1.27
N VAL A 23 -17.54 -5.36 -1.55
CA VAL A 23 -18.62 -5.66 -0.60
C VAL A 23 -18.65 -7.15 -0.26
N THR A 24 -18.51 -8.03 -1.24
CA THR A 24 -18.43 -9.48 -0.99
C THR A 24 -17.29 -9.81 -0.03
N LYS A 25 -16.07 -9.34 -0.31
CA LYS A 25 -14.90 -9.60 0.55
C LYS A 25 -15.06 -9.07 1.97
N VAL A 26 -15.72 -7.92 2.13
CA VAL A 26 -16.02 -7.35 3.46
C VAL A 26 -17.01 -8.23 4.21
N TYR A 27 -18.08 -8.70 3.56
CA TYR A 27 -19.04 -9.59 4.22
C TYR A 27 -18.42 -10.93 4.61
N ASP A 28 -17.61 -11.53 3.72
CA ASP A 28 -16.90 -12.78 4.01
C ASP A 28 -16.00 -12.62 5.25
N ALA A 29 -15.23 -11.53 5.32
CA ALA A 29 -14.34 -11.26 6.44
C ALA A 29 -15.07 -11.02 7.76
N VAL A 30 -16.23 -10.36 7.73
CA VAL A 30 -17.08 -10.18 8.90
C VAL A 30 -17.64 -11.52 9.38
N GLU A 31 -18.10 -12.38 8.47
CA GLU A 31 -18.61 -13.71 8.81
C GLU A 31 -17.53 -14.59 9.45
N THR A 32 -16.29 -14.49 8.99
CA THR A 32 -15.15 -15.23 9.55
C THR A 32 -14.52 -14.59 10.80
N GLY A 33 -14.99 -13.41 11.21
CA GLY A 33 -14.47 -12.71 12.40
C GLY A 33 -13.10 -12.09 12.22
N GLU A 34 -12.72 -11.75 10.98
CA GLU A 34 -11.45 -11.10 10.66
C GLU A 34 -11.45 -9.63 11.09
N TYR A 35 -10.32 -9.15 11.61
CA TYR A 35 -10.19 -7.77 12.09
C TYR A 35 -9.74 -6.79 11.00
N GLU A 36 -9.25 -7.29 9.87
CA GLU A 36 -8.74 -6.48 8.77
C GLU A 36 -9.00 -7.16 7.43
N VAL A 37 -9.42 -6.39 6.42
CA VAL A 37 -9.70 -6.90 5.07
C VAL A 37 -8.69 -6.32 4.09
N ILE A 38 -7.94 -7.19 3.41
CA ILE A 38 -7.05 -6.81 2.30
C ILE A 38 -7.65 -7.34 1.00
N ALA A 39 -8.30 -6.47 0.24
CA ALA A 39 -9.11 -6.85 -0.92
C ALA A 39 -8.34 -6.88 -2.23
N ASP A 40 -7.13 -6.35 -2.31
CA ASP A 40 -6.32 -6.43 -3.52
C ASP A 40 -4.84 -6.62 -3.21
N GLU A 41 -4.18 -7.15 -4.22
CA GLU A 41 -2.77 -7.53 -4.19
C GLU A 41 -1.86 -6.33 -3.99
N LEU A 42 -2.15 -5.18 -4.61
CA LEU A 42 -1.37 -3.96 -4.41
C LEU A 42 -1.36 -3.54 -2.93
N THR A 43 -2.53 -3.56 -2.29
CA THR A 43 -2.66 -3.26 -0.86
C THR A 43 -1.91 -4.28 -0.01
N ALA A 44 -1.96 -5.58 -0.36
CA ALA A 44 -1.22 -6.62 0.35
C ALA A 44 0.29 -6.35 0.31
N GLN A 45 0.82 -5.99 -0.86
CA GLN A 45 2.23 -5.63 -1.03
C GLN A 45 2.61 -4.38 -0.25
N VAL A 46 1.79 -3.34 -0.29
CA VAL A 46 2.00 -2.10 0.47
C VAL A 46 1.99 -2.37 1.98
N LYS A 47 1.05 -3.17 2.48
CA LYS A 47 1.00 -3.57 3.90
C LYS A 47 2.26 -4.33 4.31
N ALA A 48 2.72 -5.28 3.48
CA ALA A 48 3.93 -6.03 3.74
C ALA A 48 5.16 -5.09 3.80
N ALA A 49 5.27 -4.16 2.85
CA ALA A 49 6.36 -3.18 2.81
C ALA A 49 6.33 -2.19 4.01
N LEU A 50 5.14 -1.72 4.40
CA LEU A 50 4.95 -0.87 5.59
C LEU A 50 5.34 -1.56 6.90
N SER A 51 5.28 -2.89 6.93
CA SER A 51 5.70 -3.69 8.09
C SER A 51 7.20 -3.96 8.13
N GLY A 52 7.94 -3.55 7.09
CA GLY A 52 9.38 -3.73 6.95
C GLY A 52 10.18 -2.42 7.17
N PRO A 53 11.49 -2.43 6.86
CA PRO A 53 12.32 -1.24 6.89
C PRO A 53 11.80 -0.13 5.96
N VAL A 54 12.01 1.13 6.34
CA VAL A 54 11.50 2.31 5.60
C VAL A 54 12.04 2.37 4.16
N GLU A 55 13.25 1.88 3.94
CA GLU A 55 13.91 1.80 2.64
C GLU A 55 13.26 0.78 1.70
N ALA A 56 12.35 -0.07 2.19
CA ALA A 56 11.54 -0.95 1.35
C ALA A 56 10.46 -0.16 0.58
N LEU A 57 9.94 0.92 1.17
CA LEU A 57 9.00 1.84 0.52
C LEU A 57 9.69 3.00 -0.17
N TYR A 58 10.84 3.43 0.35
CA TYR A 58 11.59 4.57 -0.16
C TYR A 58 13.04 4.17 -0.49
N PRO A 59 13.28 3.45 -1.61
CA PRO A 59 14.62 3.01 -2.01
C PRO A 59 15.63 4.16 -2.14
N GLU A 60 15.17 5.36 -2.46
CA GLU A 60 15.97 6.59 -2.56
C GLU A 60 16.70 6.97 -1.27
N LEU A 61 16.25 6.49 -0.11
CA LEU A 61 16.92 6.74 1.18
C LEU A 61 18.18 5.90 1.37
N ARG A 62 18.43 4.90 0.52
CA ARG A 62 19.59 4.00 0.65
C ARG A 62 20.92 4.68 0.34
N ASP A 63 20.91 5.90 -0.19
CA ASP A 63 22.14 6.64 -0.53
C ASP A 63 22.02 8.16 -0.29
N THR A 64 21.91 8.57 0.98
CA THR A 64 22.01 10.00 1.37
C THR A 64 23.26 10.33 2.20
N ARG A 65 24.11 9.34 2.50
CA ARG A 65 25.44 9.60 3.06
C ARG A 65 26.45 9.61 1.93
N ALA A 66 26.62 10.77 1.28
CA ALA A 66 27.94 11.07 0.76
C ALA A 66 28.93 10.86 1.93
N PRO A 67 30.04 10.12 1.74
CA PRO A 67 31.03 10.00 2.80
C PRO A 67 31.43 11.41 3.20
N LEU A 68 31.34 11.71 4.49
CA LEU A 68 31.96 12.91 5.05
C LEU A 68 33.43 12.78 4.67
N VAL A 69 33.84 13.49 3.63
CA VAL A 69 35.26 13.61 3.27
C VAL A 69 35.89 14.18 4.53
N ALA A 70 36.70 13.37 5.21
CA ALA A 70 37.52 13.84 6.29
C ALA A 70 38.30 15.02 5.73
N VAL A 71 38.06 16.20 6.27
CA VAL A 71 38.90 17.36 6.02
C VAL A 71 40.23 16.99 6.69
N GLU A 72 41.13 16.39 5.93
CA GLU A 72 42.53 16.26 6.33
C GLU A 72 43.15 17.65 6.26
N GLU A 73 43.71 18.08 7.40
CA GLU A 73 44.58 19.27 7.54
C GLU A 73 45.93 19.06 6.84
#